data_AF-A0A969Q7E9-F1
#
_entry.id   AF-A0A969Q7E9-F1
#
_cell.length_a   1.000
_cell.length_b   1.000
_cell.length_c   1.000
_cell.angle_alpha   90.00
_cell.angle_beta   90.00
_cell.angle_gamma   90.00
#
_symmetry.space_group_name_H-M   'P 1'
#
loop_
_entity.id
_entity.type
_entity.pdbx_description
1 polymer ?
#
loop_
_entity_poly.entity_id
_entity_poly.type
_entity_poly.pdbx_seq_one_letter_code
_entity_poly.pdbx_strand_id
1 'polypeptide(L)'
;MRGLRISTFIFSLALVYFAVHFFIGQQGLLSWRAYVQRADILLMEKQALVAKRQLLSDRLARLSAASADADYIEERAFSQLGLVHPGDFVIPLPEAAK
;
A
#
# COMPACT_ATOMS: atom_id res chain seq x y z
N MET A 1 62.54 4.18 20.97
CA MET A 1 61.90 3.04 20.26
C MET A 1 60.71 2.39 20.99
N ARG A 2 60.33 2.77 22.23
CA ARG A 2 59.19 2.18 22.95
C ARG A 2 57.80 2.67 22.47
N GLY A 3 57.66 3.93 22.05
CA GLY A 3 56.39 4.50 21.59
C GLY A 3 55.82 3.88 20.30
N LEU A 4 56.69 3.41 19.41
CA LEU A 4 56.28 2.80 18.13
C LEU A 4 55.52 1.48 18.33
N ARG A 5 55.93 0.69 19.33
CA ARG A 5 55.25 -0.58 19.67
C ARG A 5 53.86 -0.33 20.25
N ILE A 6 53.74 0.66 21.15
CA ILE A 6 52.46 1.03 21.77
C ILE A 6 51.48 1.55 20.71
N SER A 7 51.93 2.41 19.79
CA SER A 7 51.12 2.90 18.69
C SER A 7 50.62 1.77 17.77
N THR A 8 51.46 0.78 17.48
CA THR A 8 51.07 -0.39 16.67
C THR A 8 50.01 -1.23 17.39
N PHE A 9 50.13 -1.43 18.70
CA PHE A 9 49.12 -2.15 19.50
C PHE A 9 47.79 -1.41 19.54
N ILE A 10 47.79 -0.09 19.75
CA ILE A 10 46.56 0.72 19.75
C ILE A 10 45.89 0.69 18.38
N PHE A 11 46.68 0.81 17.31
CA PHE A 11 46.16 0.75 15.94
C PHE A 11 45.55 -0.61 15.61
N SER A 12 46.23 -1.70 16.00
CA SER A 12 45.70 -3.05 15.84
C SER A 12 44.40 -3.25 16.61
N LEU A 13 44.29 -2.71 17.83
CA LEU A 13 43.08 -2.81 18.63
C LEU A 13 41.91 -2.03 18.03
N ALA A 14 42.18 -0.83 17.50
CA ALA A 14 41.19 -0.05 16.77
C ALA A 14 40.70 -0.80 15.51
N LEU A 15 41.59 -1.42 14.74
CA LEU A 15 41.23 -2.24 13.58
C LEU A 15 40.29 -3.40 13.96
N VAL A 16 40.59 -4.11 15.05
CA VAL A 16 39.72 -5.20 15.55
C VAL A 16 38.36 -4.66 15.98
N TYR A 17 38.34 -3.54 16.71
CA TYR A 17 37.08 -2.90 17.12
C TYR A 17 36.21 -2.52 15.93
N PHE A 18 36.79 -1.88 14.92
CA PHE A 18 36.08 -1.53 13.68
C PHE A 18 35.64 -2.76 12.91
N ALA A 19 36.47 -3.80 12.81
CA ALA A 19 36.09 -5.05 12.14
C ALA A 19 34.87 -5.70 12.81
N VAL A 20 34.89 -5.83 14.14
CA VAL A 20 33.74 -6.38 14.90
C VAL A 20 32.48 -5.55 14.69
N HIS A 21 32.57 -4.22 14.80
CA HIS A 21 31.43 -3.33 14.58
C HIS A 21 30.94 -3.29 13.12
N PHE A 22 31.83 -3.50 12.15
CA PHE A 22 31.47 -3.61 10.73
C PHE A 22 30.65 -4.87 10.43
N PHE A 23 30.89 -5.98 11.14
CA PHE A 23 30.13 -7.21 10.96
C PHE A 23 28.86 -7.28 11.83
N ILE A 24 28.91 -6.76 13.07
CA ILE A 24 27.83 -6.91 14.07
C ILE A 24 26.89 -5.68 14.12
N GLY A 25 27.29 -4.56 13.53
CA GLY A 25 26.48 -3.34 13.53
C GLY A 25 25.15 -3.49 12.75
N GLN A 26 24.16 -2.67 13.11
CA GLN A 26 22.86 -2.62 12.41
C GLN A 26 23.00 -2.31 10.92
N GLN A 27 24.08 -1.62 10.52
CA GLN A 27 24.41 -1.30 9.12
C GLN A 27 25.54 -2.20 8.57
N GLY A 28 25.85 -3.30 9.24
CA GLY A 28 26.91 -4.20 8.82
C GLY A 28 26.63 -4.88 7.49
N LEU A 29 27.68 -5.43 6.89
CA LEU A 29 27.59 -6.05 5.56
C LEU A 29 26.55 -7.19 5.49
N LEU A 30 26.34 -7.90 6.60
CA LEU A 30 25.35 -8.98 6.69
C LEU A 30 23.91 -8.43 6.69
N SER A 31 23.66 -7.33 7.40
CA SER A 31 22.33 -6.71 7.44
C SER A 31 21.99 -6.04 6.11
N TRP A 32 22.99 -5.47 5.42
CA TRP A 32 22.81 -4.87 4.10
C TRP A 32 22.15 -5.82 3.10
N ARG A 33 22.58 -7.09 3.04
CA ARG A 33 21.97 -8.08 2.13
C ARG A 33 20.49 -8.33 2.46
N ALA A 34 20.16 -8.45 3.75
CA ALA A 34 18.78 -8.62 4.19
C ALA A 34 17.94 -7.38 3.88
N TYR A 35 18.49 -6.17 4.03
CA TYR A 35 17.81 -4.92 3.66
C TYR A 35 17.56 -4.83 2.17
N VAL A 36 18.53 -5.16 1.33
CA VAL A 36 18.37 -5.16 -0.14
C VAL A 36 17.29 -6.15 -0.55
N GLN A 37 17.34 -7.39 -0.05
CA GLN A 37 16.31 -8.39 -0.34
C GLN A 37 14.92 -7.93 0.09
N ARG A 38 14.81 -7.34 1.28
CA ARG A 38 13.53 -6.83 1.78
C ARG A 38 13.02 -5.64 0.97
N ALA A 39 13.92 -4.77 0.53
CA ALA A 39 13.57 -3.65 -0.33
C ALA A 39 13.06 -4.14 -1.70
N ASP A 40 13.70 -5.15 -2.29
CA ASP A 40 13.28 -5.74 -3.57
C ASP A 40 11.88 -6.37 -3.46
N ILE A 41 11.63 -7.13 -2.38
CA ILE A 41 10.31 -7.73 -2.12
C ILE A 41 9.23 -6.65 -2.00
N LEU A 42 9.48 -5.60 -1.20
CA LEU A 42 8.53 -4.51 -1.01
C LEU A 42 8.28 -3.74 -2.31
N LEU A 43 9.31 -3.60 -3.16
CA LEU A 43 9.17 -2.94 -4.45
C LEU A 43 8.28 -3.76 -5.40
N MET A 44 8.46 -5.09 -5.43
CA MET A 44 7.61 -6.01 -6.18
C MET A 44 6.16 -5.97 -5.69
N GLU A 45 5.94 -6.00 -4.38
CA GLU A 45 4.60 -5.93 -3.78
C GLU A 45 3.91 -4.60 -4.12
N LYS A 46 4.65 -3.49 -4.01
CA LYS A 46 4.17 -2.17 -4.41
C LYS A 46 3.73 -2.16 -5.87
N GLN A 47 4.54 -2.71 -6.78
CA GLN A 47 4.20 -2.77 -8.21
C GLN A 47 2.91 -3.58 -8.45
N ALA A 48 2.77 -4.74 -7.80
CA ALA A 48 1.57 -5.56 -7.91
C ALA A 48 0.31 -4.83 -7.39
N LEU A 49 0.42 -4.14 -6.25
CA LEU A 49 -0.68 -3.37 -5.68
C LEU A 49 -1.07 -2.17 -6.56
N VAL A 50 -0.09 -1.47 -7.14
CA VAL A 50 -0.36 -0.36 -8.06
C VAL A 50 -1.09 -0.86 -9.31
N ALA A 51 -0.63 -1.97 -9.91
CA ALA A 51 -1.29 -2.57 -11.06
C ALA A 51 -2.74 -2.99 -10.74
N LYS A 52 -2.97 -3.60 -9.57
CA LYS A 52 -4.31 -3.97 -9.10
C LYS A 52 -5.18 -2.74 -8.91
N ARG A 53 -4.67 -1.69 -8.26
CA ARG A 53 -5.38 -0.42 -8.07
C ARG A 53 -5.80 0.19 -9.40
N GLN A 54 -4.89 0.21 -10.38
CA GLN A 54 -5.15 0.79 -11.69
C GLN A 54 -6.25 0.00 -12.43
N LEU A 55 -6.17 -1.33 -12.43
CA LEU A 55 -7.20 -2.17 -13.03
C LEU A 55 -8.58 -1.99 -12.36
N LEU A 56 -8.63 -1.85 -11.03
CA LEU A 56 -9.87 -1.56 -10.33
C LEU A 56 -10.38 -0.14 -10.64
N SER A 57 -9.49 0.84 -10.71
CA SER A 57 -9.82 2.22 -11.06
C SER A 57 -10.39 2.30 -12.47
N ASP A 58 -9.82 1.60 -13.44
CA ASP A 58 -10.30 1.57 -14.82
C ASP A 58 -11.66 0.87 -14.92
N ARG A 59 -11.86 -0.20 -14.14
CA ARG A 59 -13.17 -0.86 -14.02
C ARG A 59 -14.19 0.09 -13.41
N LEU A 60 -13.85 0.74 -12.31
CA LEU A 60 -14.70 1.72 -11.64
C LEU A 60 -15.02 2.90 -12.56
N ALA A 61 -14.08 3.38 -13.38
CA ALA A 61 -14.34 4.45 -14.34
C ALA A 61 -15.31 4.01 -15.45
N ARG A 62 -15.19 2.78 -15.94
CA ARG A 62 -16.15 2.21 -16.91
C ARG A 62 -17.51 1.95 -16.28
N LEU A 63 -17.54 1.45 -15.05
CA LEU A 63 -18.75 1.30 -14.27
C LEU A 63 -19.35 2.67 -14.00
N SER A 64 -18.65 3.66 -13.49
CA SER A 64 -19.17 5.01 -13.22
C SER A 64 -19.72 5.71 -14.47
N ALA A 65 -19.09 5.48 -15.64
CA ALA A 65 -19.57 6.00 -16.92
C ALA A 65 -20.80 5.25 -17.46
N ALA A 66 -21.06 4.01 -17.00
CA ALA A 66 -22.17 3.15 -17.42
C ALA A 66 -23.23 2.89 -16.31
N SER A 67 -22.93 3.26 -15.07
CA SER A 67 -23.61 2.99 -13.81
C SER A 67 -23.28 4.15 -12.87
N ALA A 68 -24.18 4.95 -12.37
CA ALA A 68 -25.59 4.82 -12.35
C ALA A 68 -26.08 6.21 -11.97
N ASP A 69 -27.11 6.67 -12.67
CA ASP A 69 -27.98 7.66 -12.08
C ASP A 69 -28.40 7.13 -10.70
N ALA A 70 -28.45 7.97 -9.68
CA ALA A 70 -28.83 7.53 -8.33
C ALA A 70 -30.17 6.75 -8.37
N ASP A 71 -31.05 7.19 -9.26
CA ASP A 71 -32.35 6.59 -9.60
C ASP A 71 -32.23 5.13 -10.10
N TYR A 72 -31.20 4.80 -10.91
CA TYR A 72 -30.99 3.42 -11.39
C TYR A 72 -30.53 2.47 -10.28
N ILE A 73 -29.73 2.95 -9.32
CA ILE A 73 -29.37 2.15 -8.13
C ILE A 73 -30.60 1.94 -7.25
N GLU A 74 -31.44 2.97 -7.08
CA GLU A 74 -32.67 2.89 -6.31
C GLU A 74 -33.67 1.89 -6.91
N GLU A 75 -33.87 1.93 -8.23
CA GLU A 75 -34.75 0.98 -8.93
C GLU A 75 -34.22 -0.46 -8.86
N ARG A 76 -32.90 -0.66 -8.99
CA ARG A 76 -32.28 -1.99 -8.82
C ARG A 76 -32.38 -2.47 -7.37
N ALA A 77 -32.20 -1.60 -6.38
CA ALA A 77 -32.35 -1.93 -4.97
C ALA A 77 -33.79 -2.33 -4.65
N PHE A 78 -34.79 -1.58 -5.11
CA PHE A 78 -36.19 -1.90 -4.90
C PHE A 78 -36.62 -3.19 -5.60
N SER A 79 -36.13 -3.44 -6.82
CA SER A 79 -36.41 -4.69 -7.54
C SER A 79 -35.80 -5.93 -6.87
N GLN A 80 -34.61 -5.81 -6.25
CA GLN A 80 -33.94 -6.93 -5.57
C GLN A 80 -34.45 -7.13 -4.14
N LEU A 81 -34.88 -6.07 -3.46
CA LEU A 81 -35.49 -6.13 -2.12
C LEU A 81 -36.97 -6.55 -2.16
N GLY A 82 -37.55 -6.74 -3.36
CA GLY A 82 -38.94 -7.16 -3.53
C GLY A 82 -39.96 -6.11 -3.07
N LEU A 83 -39.55 -4.84 -3.00
CA LEU A 83 -40.36 -3.74 -2.49
C LEU A 83 -41.27 -3.12 -3.56
N VAL A 84 -41.16 -3.55 -4.82
CA VAL A 84 -41.97 -3.06 -5.94
C VAL A 84 -42.64 -4.23 -6.64
N HIS A 85 -43.98 -4.22 -6.65
CA HIS A 85 -44.81 -5.16 -7.38
C HIS A 85 -45.14 -4.60 -8.78
N PRO A 86 -45.41 -5.43 -9.81
CA PRO A 86 -45.72 -4.96 -11.18
C PRO A 86 -46.91 -4.00 -11.32
N GLY A 87 -47.69 -3.77 -10.25
CA GLY A 87 -48.84 -2.88 -10.23
C GLY A 87 -48.63 -1.59 -9.42
N ASP A 88 -47.42 -1.32 -8.92
CA ASP A 88 -47.17 -0.14 -8.11
C ASP A 88 -46.93 1.08 -8.99
N PHE A 89 -47.66 2.17 -8.73
CA PHE A 89 -47.54 3.45 -9.42
C PHE A 89 -47.10 4.54 -8.44
N VAL A 90 -46.02 5.25 -8.75
CA VAL A 90 -45.52 6.36 -7.93
C VAL A 90 -46.32 7.62 -8.27
N ILE A 91 -47.03 8.17 -7.28
CA ILE A 91 -47.76 9.44 -7.42
C ILE A 91 -46.94 10.54 -6.75
N PRO A 92 -46.37 11.50 -7.50
CA PRO A 92 -45.73 12.66 -6.90
C PRO A 92 -46.78 13.51 -6.19
N LEU A 93 -46.63 13.67 -4.88
CA LEU A 93 -47.47 14.57 -4.10
C LEU A 93 -47.14 16.01 -4.50
N PRO A 94 -48.14 16.85 -4.80
CA PRO A 94 -47.88 18.27 -5.09
C PRO A 94 -47.26 18.91 -3.85
N GLU A 95 -46.17 19.63 -4.06
CA GLU A 95 -45.55 20.46 -3.03
C GLU A 95 -46.62 21.42 -2.51
N ALA A 96 -46.97 21.28 -1.23
CA ALA A 96 -47.98 22.13 -0.60
C ALA A 96 -47.48 23.58 -0.70
N ALA A 97 -48.12 24.36 -1.57
CA ALA A 97 -47.84 25.77 -1.76
C ALA A 97 -47.85 26.47 -0.40
N LYS A 98 -46.67 26.96 0.01
CA LYS A 98 -46.52 27.91 1.12
C LYS A 98 -46.59 29.32 0.57
#